data_AF-A0A484KYP9-F1
#
_entry.id   AF-A0A484KYP9-F1
#
_cell.length_a   1.000
_cell.length_b   1.000
_cell.length_c   1.000
_cell.angle_alpha   90.00
_cell.angle_beta   90.00
_cell.angle_gamma   90.00
#
_symmetry.space_group_name_H-M   'P 1'
#
loop_
_entity.id
_entity.type
_entity.pdbx_description
1 polymer ?
#
loop_
_entity_poly.entity_id
_entity_poly.type
_entity_poly.pdbx_seq_one_letter_code
_entity_poly.pdbx_strand_id
1 'polypeptide(L)'
;MTINKTSEEARSLTYVEFPSKYVWNPNVRIWNEAEQKWIITKQWTKRKRGNCVGRISYVHPIAGERYYLRLLLNSSRGPTCFEDIRTVNEILHPTFKAACYTLGLLNDDKEWLDAIREADQWATPR
;
A
#
# COMPACT_ATOMS: atom_id res chain seq x y z
N MET A 1 0.67 9.24 2.93
CA MET A 1 -0.66 9.35 3.59
C MET A 1 -1.01 10.78 3.99
N THR A 2 -0.05 11.69 4.20
CA THR A 2 -0.33 13.07 4.66
C THR A 2 -1.28 13.85 3.75
N ILE A 3 -1.17 13.70 2.42
CA ILE A 3 -2.09 14.38 1.50
C ILE A 3 -3.48 13.74 1.44
N ASN A 4 -3.60 12.44 1.76
CA ASN A 4 -4.90 11.79 1.88
C ASN A 4 -5.68 12.36 3.07
N LYS A 5 -5.01 12.93 4.07
CA LYS A 5 -5.69 13.61 5.18
C LYS A 5 -6.36 14.90 4.72
N THR A 6 -5.75 15.64 3.80
CA THR A 6 -6.19 16.99 3.41
C THR A 6 -6.92 17.07 2.07
N SER A 7 -6.76 16.09 1.17
CA SER A 7 -7.32 16.13 -0.18
C SER A 7 -8.25 14.95 -0.47
N GLU A 8 -9.51 15.26 -0.79
CA GLU A 8 -10.51 14.27 -1.21
C GLU A 8 -10.14 13.59 -2.53
N GLU A 9 -9.61 14.35 -3.50
CA GLU A 9 -9.11 13.79 -4.76
C GLU A 9 -7.96 12.81 -4.55
N ALA A 10 -7.11 13.01 -3.53
CA ALA A 10 -6.07 12.04 -3.22
C ALA A 10 -6.65 10.74 -2.63
N ARG A 11 -7.82 10.81 -1.98
CA ARG A 11 -8.48 9.63 -1.39
C ARG A 11 -9.11 8.72 -2.43
N SER A 12 -9.47 9.23 -3.61
CA SER A 12 -10.02 8.41 -4.69
C SER A 12 -8.97 7.60 -5.46
N LEU A 13 -7.69 7.89 -5.26
CA LEU A 13 -6.58 7.25 -5.98
C LEU A 13 -6.04 6.04 -5.22
N THR A 14 -5.70 5.00 -5.96
CA THR A 14 -4.83 3.92 -5.47
C THR A 14 -3.38 4.40 -5.38
N TYR A 15 -2.53 3.65 -4.66
CA TYR A 15 -1.11 3.96 -4.59
C TYR A 15 -0.43 3.99 -5.98
N VAL A 16 -0.85 3.11 -6.90
CA VAL A 16 -0.29 3.02 -8.27
C VAL A 16 -0.67 4.23 -9.12
N GLU A 17 -1.89 4.73 -8.95
CA GLU A 17 -2.41 5.90 -9.67
C GLU A 17 -1.89 7.21 -9.08
N PHE A 18 -1.55 7.24 -7.79
CA PHE A 18 -1.16 8.45 -7.08
C PHE A 18 -0.03 9.24 -7.77
N PRO A 19 1.09 8.62 -8.24
CA PRO A 19 2.15 9.33 -8.97
C PRO A 19 1.71 9.95 -10.30
N SER A 20 0.61 9.49 -10.90
CA SER A 20 0.05 10.09 -12.11
C SER A 20 -0.55 11.47 -11.84
N LYS A 21 -1.08 11.70 -10.64
CA LYS A 21 -1.76 12.94 -10.24
C LYS A 21 -0.94 13.83 -9.33
N TYR A 22 -0.04 13.24 -8.53
CA TYR A 22 0.76 13.96 -7.54
C TYR A 22 2.25 13.77 -7.78
N VAL A 23 3.02 14.80 -7.44
CA VAL A 23 4.49 14.78 -7.50
C VAL A 23 5.05 15.31 -6.20
N TRP A 24 6.14 14.69 -5.73
CA TRP A 24 6.88 15.17 -4.57
C TRP A 24 7.62 16.45 -4.94
N ASN A 25 7.27 17.55 -4.28
CA ASN A 25 7.91 18.85 -4.50
C ASN A 25 8.69 19.23 -3.23
N PRO A 26 10.04 19.18 -3.27
CA PRO A 26 10.85 19.53 -2.12
C PRO A 26 11.00 21.04 -1.89
N ASN A 27 10.55 21.87 -2.83
CA ASN A 27 10.82 23.31 -2.87
C ASN A 27 9.53 24.14 -2.82
N VAL A 28 8.57 23.76 -1.98
CA VAL A 28 7.35 24.54 -1.81
C VAL A 28 7.60 25.66 -0.81
N ARG A 29 7.47 26.90 -1.29
CA ARG A 29 7.44 28.09 -0.42
C ARG A 29 6.07 28.22 0.23
N ILE A 30 6.06 28.21 1.56
CA ILE A 30 4.89 28.53 2.37
C ILE A 30 5.23 29.69 3.30
N TRP A 31 4.23 30.50 3.63
CA TRP A 31 4.38 31.57 4.61
C TRP A 31 4.25 30.96 6.01
N ASN A 32 5.27 31.16 6.84
CA ASN A 32 5.20 30.84 8.26
C ASN A 32 4.73 32.09 9.02
N GLU A 33 3.51 32.07 9.53
CA GLU A 33 2.94 33.18 10.30
C GLU A 33 3.67 33.40 11.65
N ALA A 34 4.15 32.33 12.30
CA ALA A 34 4.84 32.43 13.58
C ALA A 34 6.21 33.13 13.46
N GLU A 35 6.90 32.89 12.35
CA GLU A 35 8.23 33.46 12.08
C GLU A 35 8.18 34.66 11.12
N GLN A 36 6.99 35.02 10.61
CA GLN A 36 6.77 36.06 9.60
C GLN A 36 7.74 35.95 8.41
N LYS A 37 7.93 34.72 7.90
CA LYS A 37 8.92 34.44 6.84
C LYS A 37 8.48 33.33 5.89
N TRP A 38 8.94 33.41 4.65
CA TRP A 38 8.86 32.32 3.68
C TRP A 38 9.83 31.19 4.05
N ILE A 39 9.29 29.99 4.27
CA ILE A 39 10.08 28.76 4.49
C ILE A 39 9.90 27.80 3.31
N ILE A 40 10.92 26.98 3.07
CA ILE A 40 10.87 25.94 2.05
C ILE A 40 10.51 24.62 2.72
N THR A 41 9.44 24.00 2.23
CA THR A 41 8.92 22.73 2.74
C THR A 41 8.80 21.71 1.63
N LYS A 42 8.83 20.43 2.04
CA LYS A 42 8.65 19.31 1.12
C LYS A 42 7.23 18.79 1.26
N GLN A 43 6.48 18.81 0.16
CA GLN A 43 5.10 18.32 0.15
C GLN A 43 4.71 17.74 -1.21
N TRP A 44 3.66 16.92 -1.19
CA TRP A 44 3.01 16.45 -2.41
C TRP A 44 2.21 17.59 -3.03
N THR A 45 2.39 17.82 -4.33
CA THR A 45 1.62 18.83 -5.09
C THR A 45 0.97 18.18 -6.30
N LYS A 46 -0.17 18.72 -6.76
CA LYS A 46 -0.80 18.26 -8.00
C LYS A 46 0.19 18.40 -9.16
N ARG A 47 0.31 17.35 -9.96
CA ARG A 47 1.17 17.29 -11.13
C ARG A 47 0.59 18.21 -12.20
N LYS A 48 1.44 19.12 -12.71
CA LYS A 48 1.06 20.07 -13.77
C LYS A 48 1.36 19.55 -15.19
N ARG A 49 2.34 18.64 -15.34
CA ARG A 49 2.80 18.13 -16.64
C ARG A 49 3.34 16.70 -16.54
N GLY A 50 3.18 15.95 -17.63
CA GLY A 50 3.69 14.60 -17.82
C GLY A 50 2.81 13.52 -17.21
N ASN A 51 2.97 12.29 -17.68
CA ASN A 51 2.33 11.11 -17.11
C ASN A 51 3.38 10.28 -16.38
N CYS A 52 3.00 9.69 -15.25
CA CYS A 52 3.87 8.80 -14.48
C CYS A 52 3.04 7.61 -14.01
N VAL A 53 3.54 6.41 -14.27
CA VAL A 53 2.98 5.17 -13.72
C VAL A 53 3.75 4.86 -12.45
N GLY A 54 3.04 4.75 -11.32
CA GLY A 54 3.65 4.39 -10.05
C GLY A 54 4.25 3.00 -10.12
N ARG A 55 5.54 2.86 -9.82
CA ARG A 55 6.20 1.55 -9.70
C ARG A 55 6.26 1.15 -8.24
N ILE A 56 5.75 -0.03 -7.97
CA ILE A 56 5.87 -0.69 -6.69
C ILE A 56 7.00 -1.72 -6.82
N SER A 57 8.13 -1.49 -6.15
CA SER A 57 9.20 -2.48 -5.98
C SER A 57 8.63 -3.81 -5.52
N TYR A 58 9.03 -4.87 -6.20
CA TYR A 58 8.76 -6.25 -5.81
C TYR A 58 9.32 -6.52 -4.43
N VAL A 59 8.53 -7.21 -3.60
CA VAL A 59 8.93 -7.67 -2.28
C VAL A 59 8.73 -9.18 -2.29
N HIS A 60 9.74 -9.93 -1.85
CA HIS A 60 9.64 -11.38 -1.79
C HIS A 60 8.68 -11.81 -0.66
N PRO A 61 7.86 -12.86 -0.83
CA PRO A 61 6.94 -13.35 0.21
C PRO A 61 7.59 -13.64 1.58
N ILE A 62 8.86 -14.06 1.59
CA ILE A 62 9.66 -14.26 2.82
C ILE A 62 9.75 -12.99 3.69
N ALA A 63 9.56 -11.80 3.11
CA ALA A 63 9.52 -10.55 3.86
C ALA A 63 8.27 -10.40 4.74
N GLY A 64 7.34 -11.37 4.73
CA GLY A 64 6.20 -11.46 5.63
C GLY A 64 5.26 -10.27 5.52
N GLU A 65 4.99 -9.59 6.64
CA GLU A 65 4.08 -8.44 6.72
C GLU A 65 4.39 -7.32 5.71
N ARG A 66 5.66 -7.12 5.31
CA ARG A 66 6.02 -6.14 4.28
C ARG A 66 5.49 -6.52 2.90
N TYR A 67 5.47 -7.81 2.57
CA TYR A 67 4.91 -8.31 1.32
C TYR A 67 3.40 -8.08 1.28
N TYR A 68 2.69 -8.44 2.36
CA TYR A 68 1.24 -8.25 2.44
C TYR A 68 0.83 -6.78 2.45
N LEU A 69 1.56 -5.92 3.16
CA LEU A 69 1.37 -4.47 3.07
C LEU A 69 1.50 -3.98 1.62
N ARG A 70 2.48 -4.50 0.87
CA ARG A 70 2.70 -4.12 -0.53
C ARG A 70 1.54 -4.52 -1.43
N LEU A 71 0.95 -5.70 -1.20
CA LEU A 71 -0.26 -6.15 -1.90
C LEU A 71 -1.44 -5.22 -1.61
N LEU A 72 -1.70 -4.91 -0.32
CA LEU A 72 -2.82 -4.06 0.09
C LEU A 72 -2.72 -2.63 -0.45
N LEU A 73 -1.51 -2.09 -0.56
CA LEU A 73 -1.32 -0.74 -1.13
C LEU A 73 -1.76 -0.65 -2.60
N ASN A 74 -1.75 -1.75 -3.36
CA ASN A 74 -2.23 -1.75 -4.75
C ASN A 74 -3.77 -1.67 -4.83
N SER A 75 -4.49 -2.23 -3.86
CA SER A 75 -5.96 -2.30 -3.87
C SER A 75 -6.62 -1.19 -3.05
N SER A 76 -5.96 -0.72 -1.98
CA SER A 76 -6.50 0.28 -1.06
C SER A 76 -6.53 1.68 -1.70
N ARG A 77 -7.68 2.36 -1.56
CA ARG A 77 -7.89 3.75 -1.98
C ARG A 77 -7.90 4.68 -0.79
N GLY A 78 -7.10 5.73 -0.86
CA GLY A 78 -7.12 6.80 0.12
C GLY A 78 -6.80 6.48 1.58
N PRO A 79 -5.96 5.49 1.94
CA PRO A 79 -5.66 5.21 3.34
C PRO A 79 -5.03 6.44 4.01
N THR A 80 -5.56 6.81 5.17
CA THR A 80 -5.08 7.96 5.97
C THR A 80 -4.14 7.54 7.09
N CYS A 81 -4.23 6.28 7.53
CA CYS A 81 -3.32 5.61 8.46
C CYS A 81 -3.05 4.15 8.07
N PHE A 82 -2.27 3.43 8.88
CA PHE A 82 -1.95 2.01 8.64
C PHE A 82 -3.12 1.08 8.98
N GLU A 83 -3.98 1.48 9.90
CA GLU A 83 -5.22 0.77 10.24
C GLU A 83 -6.16 0.75 9.04
N ASP A 84 -6.34 1.88 8.35
CA ASP A 84 -7.16 1.96 7.13
C ASP A 84 -6.71 0.96 6.04
N ILE A 85 -5.41 0.67 5.96
CA ILE A 85 -4.87 -0.31 5.00
C ILE A 85 -5.30 -1.74 5.36
N ARG A 86 -5.47 -2.02 6.65
CA ARG A 86 -5.93 -3.32 7.16
C ARG A 86 -7.44 -3.41 7.30
N THR A 87 -8.17 -2.33 7.01
CA THR A 87 -9.62 -2.32 7.04
C THR A 87 -10.16 -2.81 5.69
N VAL A 88 -10.82 -3.96 5.70
CA VAL A 88 -11.42 -4.59 4.52
C VAL A 88 -12.90 -4.78 4.81
N ASN A 89 -13.77 -4.30 3.91
CA ASN A 89 -15.23 -4.35 4.11
C ASN A 89 -15.65 -3.80 5.49
N GLU A 90 -15.07 -2.67 5.90
CA GLU A 90 -15.32 -2.02 7.20
C GLU A 90 -14.84 -2.79 8.44
N ILE A 91 -14.16 -3.92 8.27
CA ILE A 91 -13.60 -4.73 9.36
C ILE A 91 -12.10 -4.51 9.45
N LEU A 92 -11.62 -4.10 10.63
CA LEU A 92 -10.20 -3.97 10.91
C LEU A 92 -9.57 -5.34 11.19
N HIS A 93 -8.55 -5.71 10.41
CA HIS A 93 -7.82 -6.95 10.59
C HIS A 93 -6.55 -6.77 11.45
N PRO A 94 -6.16 -7.80 12.23
CA PRO A 94 -5.00 -7.72 13.12
C PRO A 94 -3.66 -7.65 12.35
N THR A 95 -3.56 -8.29 11.19
CA THR A 95 -2.33 -8.33 10.37
C THR A 95 -2.62 -7.95 8.92
N PHE A 96 -1.59 -7.51 8.19
CA PHE A 96 -1.71 -7.29 6.75
C PHE A 96 -1.98 -8.61 6.02
N LYS A 97 -1.43 -9.75 6.50
CA LYS A 97 -1.76 -11.07 5.96
C LYS A 97 -3.26 -11.37 6.04
N ALA A 98 -3.88 -11.13 7.20
CA ALA A 98 -5.31 -11.38 7.40
C ALA A 98 -6.18 -10.52 6.48
N ALA A 99 -5.85 -9.23 6.33
CA ALA A 99 -6.53 -8.35 5.38
C ALA A 99 -6.37 -8.84 3.92
N CYS A 100 -5.17 -9.26 3.51
CA CYS A 100 -4.95 -9.85 2.18
C CYS A 100 -5.78 -11.11 1.96
N TYR A 101 -5.87 -11.98 2.97
CA TYR A 101 -6.67 -13.20 2.91
C TYR A 101 -8.15 -12.88 2.72
N THR A 102 -8.71 -11.96 3.50
CA THR A 102 -10.12 -11.54 3.38
C THR A 102 -10.42 -10.86 2.03
N LEU A 103 -9.46 -10.14 1.44
CA LEU A 103 -9.57 -9.60 0.08
C LEU A 103 -9.43 -10.65 -1.02
N GLY A 104 -9.07 -11.91 -0.70
CA GLY A 104 -8.81 -12.95 -1.69
C GLY A 104 -7.52 -12.72 -2.50
N LEU A 105 -6.56 -11.96 -1.96
CA LEU A 105 -5.27 -11.69 -2.62
C LEU A 105 -4.25 -12.82 -2.42
N LEU A 106 -4.55 -13.77 -1.53
CA LEU A 106 -3.72 -14.93 -1.27
C LEU A 106 -4.43 -16.17 -1.82
N ASN A 107 -3.73 -16.94 -2.66
CA ASN A 107 -4.18 -18.28 -3.00
C ASN A 107 -4.14 -19.11 -1.69
N ASP A 108 -5.16 -19.93 -1.46
CA ASP A 108 -5.25 -20.77 -0.27
C ASP A 108 -3.95 -21.60 -0.17
N ASP A 109 -3.34 -21.65 1.02
CA ASP A 109 -2.11 -22.43 1.29
C ASP A 109 -2.34 -23.95 1.03
N LYS A 110 -3.56 -24.35 0.65
CA LYS A 110 -3.95 -25.67 0.17
C LYS A 110 -2.99 -26.27 -0.83
N GLU A 111 -2.54 -25.54 -1.86
CA GLU A 111 -1.66 -26.15 -2.87
C GLU A 111 -0.31 -26.60 -2.27
N TRP A 112 0.22 -25.86 -1.30
CA TRP A 112 1.45 -26.22 -0.59
C TRP A 112 1.21 -27.35 0.42
N LEU A 113 0.09 -27.31 1.15
CA LEU A 113 -0.31 -28.37 2.07
C LEU A 113 -0.58 -29.69 1.34
N ASP A 114 -1.21 -29.62 0.17
CA ASP A 114 -1.52 -30.77 -0.66
C ASP A 114 -0.24 -31.33 -1.29
N ALA A 115 0.69 -30.49 -1.76
CA ALA A 115 2.00 -30.94 -2.24
C ALA A 115 2.86 -31.59 -1.14
N ILE A 116 2.81 -31.09 0.10
CA ILE A 116 3.51 -31.70 1.24
C ILE A 116 2.86 -33.04 1.63
N ARG A 117 1.52 -33.12 1.64
CA ARG A 117 0.78 -34.38 1.89
C ARG A 117 1.02 -35.41 0.80
N GLU A 118 1.13 -34.97 -0.45
CA GLU A 118 1.45 -35.83 -1.58
C GLU A 118 2.89 -36.37 -1.46
N ALA A 119 3.86 -35.52 -1.12
CA ALA A 119 5.23 -35.96 -0.85
C ALA A 119 5.34 -36.94 0.33
N ASP A 120 4.53 -36.78 1.37
CA ASP A 120 4.47 -37.70 2.52
C ASP A 120 3.91 -39.08 2.12
N GLN A 121 2.90 -39.14 1.24
CA GLN A 121 2.36 -40.40 0.70
C GLN A 121 3.35 -41.16 -0.19
N TRP A 122 4.22 -40.46 -0.93
CA TRP A 122 5.28 -41.09 -1.74
C TRP A 122 6.47 -41.58 -0.90
N ALA A 123 6.66 -41.01 0.30
CA ALA A 123 7.78 -41.34 1.19
C ALA A 123 7.51 -42.54 2.13
N THR A 124 6.26 -43.02 2.23
CA THR A 124 5.97 -44.27 2.94
C THR A 124 6.30 -45.48 2.05
N PRO A 125 7.27 -46.33 2.41
CA PRO A 125 7.53 -47.56 1.66
C PRO A 125 6.34 -48.52 1.83
N ARG A 126 6.02 -49.23 0.75
CA ARG A 126 4.99 -50.28 0.73
C ARG A 126 5.39 -51.48 1.57
#